data_AF-A0A7C4J3I6-F1
#
_entry.id   AF-A0A7C4J3I6-F1
#
_cell.length_a   1.000
_cell.length_b   1.000
_cell.length_c   1.000
_cell.angle_alpha   90.00
_cell.angle_beta   90.00
_cell.angle_gamma   90.00
#
_symmetry.space_group_name_H-M   'P 1'
#
loop_
_entity.id
_entity.type
_entity.pdbx_description
1 polymer ?
#
loop_
_entity_poly.entity_id
_entity_poly.type
_entity_poly.pdbx_seq_one_letter_code
_entity_poly.pdbx_strand_id
1 'polypeptide(L)'
;MLDVILDFIAKMISYIMSFINWAADILLRLMEYCVSIFRELEIPEKIIVLLSIVSVIITILPIARFYIFENWYYVNNPLAVYFIGIIILMVISSLVQKPWILIARLIIIVYYLIWMIYLPIGNLITKAKPYELVYGYYINIVVSIVYIGLCGFSLFNMRR
;
A
#
# COMPACT_ATOMS: atom_id res chain seq x y z
N MET A 1 -2.53 -54.72 -3.55
CA MET A 1 -1.59 -53.72 -3.00
C MET A 1 -1.61 -52.44 -3.83
N LEU A 2 -1.46 -52.54 -5.16
CA LEU A 2 -1.59 -51.40 -6.08
C LEU A 2 -2.95 -50.69 -5.96
N ASP A 3 -4.06 -51.43 -5.92
CA ASP A 3 -5.41 -50.84 -5.82
C ASP A 3 -5.63 -50.05 -4.53
N VAL A 4 -5.08 -50.53 -3.40
CA VAL A 4 -5.16 -49.83 -2.10
C VAL A 4 -4.36 -48.53 -2.14
N ILE A 5 -3.20 -48.53 -2.81
CA ILE A 5 -2.37 -47.34 -2.99
C ILE A 5 -3.10 -46.34 -3.90
N LEU A 6 -3.71 -46.81 -4.99
CA LEU A 6 -4.49 -45.97 -5.91
C LEU A 6 -5.71 -45.36 -5.23
N ASP A 7 -6.47 -46.13 -4.44
CA ASP A 7 -7.61 -45.63 -3.66
C ASP A 7 -7.17 -44.59 -2.61
N PHE A 8 -6.05 -44.83 -1.93
CA PHE A 8 -5.50 -43.88 -0.97
C PHE A 8 -5.11 -42.56 -1.64
N ILE A 9 -4.42 -42.62 -2.78
CA ILE A 9 -4.04 -41.44 -3.57
C ILE A 9 -5.29 -40.71 -4.08
N ALA A 10 -6.26 -41.42 -4.63
CA ALA A 10 -7.52 -40.83 -5.10
C ALA A 10 -8.27 -40.09 -3.98
N LYS A 11 -8.30 -40.69 -2.78
CA LYS A 11 -8.92 -40.08 -1.60
C LYS A 11 -8.17 -38.84 -1.12
N MET A 12 -6.84 -38.85 -1.14
CA MET A 12 -6.02 -37.68 -0.86
C MET A 12 -6.26 -36.54 -1.85
N ILE A 13 -6.29 -36.84 -3.15
CA ILE A 13 -6.57 -35.85 -4.20
C ILE A 13 -7.96 -35.25 -4.01
N SER A 14 -8.96 -36.08 -3.68
CA SER A 14 -10.32 -35.62 -3.36
C SER A 14 -10.34 -34.61 -2.21
N TYR A 15 -9.63 -34.88 -1.11
CA TYR A 15 -9.53 -33.93 0.01
C TYR A 15 -8.83 -32.63 -0.38
N ILE A 16 -7.75 -32.70 -1.16
CA ILE A 16 -7.03 -31.51 -1.65
C ILE A 16 -7.96 -30.68 -2.55
N MET A 17 -8.64 -31.31 -3.51
CA MET A 17 -9.58 -30.62 -4.40
C MET A 17 -10.73 -29.99 -3.62
N SER A 18 -11.27 -30.70 -2.62
CA SER A 18 -12.31 -30.15 -1.73
C SER A 18 -11.81 -28.94 -0.95
N PHE A 19 -10.57 -28.97 -0.45
CA PHE A 19 -9.98 -27.85 0.26
C PHE A 19 -9.73 -26.64 -0.67
N ILE A 20 -9.21 -26.89 -1.88
CA ILE A 20 -9.01 -25.85 -2.89
C ILE A 20 -10.35 -25.19 -3.26
N ASN A 21 -11.39 -25.98 -3.52
CA ASN A 21 -12.72 -25.46 -3.85
C ASN A 21 -13.30 -24.64 -2.70
N TRP A 22 -13.17 -25.13 -1.46
CA TRP A 22 -13.60 -24.37 -0.27
C TRP A 22 -12.85 -23.03 -0.13
N ALA A 23 -11.54 -23.03 -0.34
CA ALA A 23 -10.73 -21.81 -0.29
C ALA A 23 -11.11 -20.84 -1.43
N ALA A 24 -11.32 -21.36 -2.64
CA ALA A 24 -11.75 -20.58 -3.79
C ALA A 24 -13.13 -19.94 -3.56
N ASP A 25 -14.09 -20.68 -3.00
CA ASP A 25 -15.42 -20.17 -2.66
C ASP A 25 -15.35 -19.04 -1.63
N ILE A 26 -14.49 -19.18 -0.60
CA ILE A 26 -14.27 -18.11 0.38
C ILE A 26 -13.68 -16.86 -0.30
N LEU A 27 -12.67 -17.04 -1.16
CA LEU A 27 -12.04 -15.93 -1.87
C LEU A 27 -13.00 -15.22 -2.82
N LEU A 28 -13.85 -15.97 -3.54
CA LEU A 28 -14.87 -15.38 -4.42
C LEU A 28 -15.91 -14.59 -3.64
N ARG A 29 -16.42 -15.13 -2.52
CA ARG A 29 -17.36 -14.40 -1.65
C ARG A 29 -16.74 -13.14 -1.06
N LEU A 30 -15.47 -13.21 -0.64
CA LEU A 30 -14.73 -12.05 -0.14
C LEU A 30 -14.56 -11.00 -1.25
N MET A 31 -14.21 -11.42 -2.45
CA MET A 31 -14.05 -10.53 -3.60
C MET A 31 -15.37 -9.85 -3.96
N GLU A 32 -16.48 -10.58 -4.05
CA GLU A 32 -17.80 -10.03 -4.30
C GLU A 32 -18.20 -8.99 -3.25
N TYR A 33 -17.93 -9.30 -1.97
CA TYR A 33 -18.15 -8.37 -0.87
C TYR A 33 -17.31 -7.09 -1.00
N CYS A 34 -16.01 -7.22 -1.27
CA CYS A 34 -15.12 -6.08 -1.49
C CYS A 34 -15.55 -5.23 -2.69
N VAL A 35 -15.97 -5.86 -3.80
CA VAL A 35 -16.46 -5.16 -4.99
C VAL A 35 -17.77 -4.43 -4.70
N SER A 36 -18.68 -5.04 -3.94
CA SER A 36 -19.93 -4.40 -3.53
C SER A 36 -19.65 -3.13 -2.73
N ILE A 37 -18.81 -3.21 -1.70
CA ILE A 37 -18.38 -2.05 -0.91
C ILE A 37 -17.73 -1.00 -1.81
N PHE A 38 -16.80 -1.41 -2.66
CA PHE A 38 -16.09 -0.48 -3.54
C PHE A 38 -17.04 0.25 -4.48
N ARG A 39 -18.13 -0.37 -4.96
CA ARG A 39 -19.13 0.28 -5.81
C ARG A 39 -19.88 1.39 -5.08
N GLU A 40 -20.16 1.21 -3.80
CA GLU A 40 -20.88 2.17 -2.96
C GLU A 40 -20.02 3.37 -2.55
N LEU A 41 -18.70 3.24 -2.60
CA LEU A 41 -17.79 4.35 -2.28
C LEU A 41 -17.96 5.54 -3.24
N GLU A 42 -17.74 6.74 -2.71
CA GLU A 42 -17.63 7.94 -3.52
C GLU A 42 -16.41 7.89 -4.44
N ILE A 43 -16.43 8.65 -5.53
CA ILE A 43 -15.31 8.74 -6.49
C ILE A 43 -13.96 9.04 -5.83
N PRO A 44 -13.83 9.99 -4.88
CA PRO A 44 -12.54 10.29 -4.24
C PRO A 44 -12.00 9.08 -3.49
N GLU A 45 -12.86 8.38 -2.76
CA GLU A 45 -12.49 7.21 -1.96
C GLU A 45 -12.12 6.01 -2.85
N LYS A 46 -12.83 5.82 -3.97
CA LYS A 46 -12.45 4.84 -5.00
C LYS A 46 -11.02 5.07 -5.51
N ILE A 47 -10.70 6.33 -5.83
CA ILE A 47 -9.36 6.69 -6.31
C ILE A 47 -8.32 6.44 -5.21
N ILE A 48 -8.63 6.76 -3.94
CA ILE A 48 -7.72 6.50 -2.83
C ILE A 48 -7.45 5.00 -2.69
N VAL A 49 -8.47 4.14 -2.73
CA VAL A 49 -8.30 2.69 -2.65
C VAL A 49 -7.45 2.16 -3.81
N LEU A 50 -7.72 2.61 -5.05
CA LEU A 50 -6.92 2.22 -6.22
C LEU A 50 -5.46 2.70 -6.12
N LEU A 51 -5.26 3.94 -5.68
CA LEU A 51 -3.93 4.51 -5.46
C LEU A 51 -3.18 3.73 -4.37
N SER A 52 -3.86 3.28 -3.32
CA SER A 52 -3.30 2.45 -2.25
C SER A 52 -2.76 1.12 -2.74
N ILE A 53 -3.42 0.47 -3.69
CA ILE A 53 -2.92 -0.79 -4.30
C ILE A 53 -1.60 -0.53 -5.01
N VAL A 54 -1.53 0.53 -5.82
CA VAL A 54 -0.31 0.89 -6.56
C VAL A 54 0.80 1.38 -5.62
N SER A 55 0.42 2.04 -4.52
CA SER A 55 1.35 2.63 -3.56
C SER A 55 2.15 1.60 -2.77
N VAL A 56 1.71 0.35 -2.72
CA VAL A 56 2.50 -0.75 -2.12
C VAL A 56 3.86 -0.88 -2.83
N ILE A 57 3.90 -0.75 -4.16
CA ILE A 57 5.14 -0.86 -4.94
C ILE A 57 6.10 0.28 -4.60
N ILE A 58 5.58 1.44 -4.22
CA ILE A 58 6.40 2.62 -3.90
C ILE A 58 7.21 2.42 -2.62
N THR A 59 6.72 1.59 -1.70
CA THR A 59 7.39 1.31 -0.42
C THR A 59 8.70 0.54 -0.58
N ILE A 60 8.82 -0.25 -1.65
CA ILE A 60 10.03 -1.05 -1.94
C ILE A 60 11.02 -0.33 -2.85
N LEU A 61 10.65 0.82 -3.43
CA LEU A 61 11.56 1.56 -4.30
C LEU A 61 12.68 2.23 -3.49
N PRO A 62 13.94 2.14 -3.96
CA PRO A 62 15.03 2.87 -3.35
C PRO A 62 14.82 4.38 -3.50
N ILE A 63 15.25 5.14 -2.50
CA ILE A 63 15.08 6.60 -2.46
C ILE A 63 16.39 7.36 -2.69
N ALA A 64 17.52 6.72 -2.44
CA ALA A 64 18.83 7.29 -2.72
C ALA A 64 19.78 6.21 -3.24
N ARG A 65 20.86 6.66 -3.88
CA ARG A 65 21.99 5.81 -4.24
C ARG A 65 23.31 6.54 -4.00
N PHE A 66 24.37 5.79 -3.77
CA PHE A 66 25.73 6.32 -3.66
C PHE A 66 26.71 5.42 -4.38
N TYR A 67 27.85 5.99 -4.79
CA TYR A 67 28.87 5.30 -5.57
C TYR A 67 30.10 5.04 -4.72
N ILE A 68 30.42 3.76 -4.48
CA ILE A 68 31.59 3.32 -3.70
C ILE A 68 32.18 2.09 -4.39
N PHE A 69 33.52 1.97 -4.44
CA PHE A 69 34.23 0.84 -5.04
C PHE A 69 33.71 0.44 -6.44
N GLU A 70 33.64 1.44 -7.32
CA GLU A 70 33.21 1.30 -8.72
C GLU A 70 31.77 0.79 -8.93
N ASN A 71 30.97 0.69 -7.88
CA ASN A 71 29.61 0.15 -7.92
C ASN A 71 28.57 1.10 -7.29
N TRP A 72 27.34 1.01 -7.80
CA TRP A 72 26.18 1.74 -7.26
C TRP A 72 25.50 0.94 -6.16
N TYR A 73 25.36 1.55 -4.99
CA TYR A 73 24.60 1.01 -3.87
C TYR A 73 23.34 1.84 -3.66
N TYR A 74 22.22 1.15 -3.41
CA TYR A 74 20.91 1.76 -3.23
C TYR A 74 20.48 1.75 -1.77
N VAL A 75 19.79 2.80 -1.36
CA VAL A 75 19.25 2.98 -0.01
C VAL A 75 17.73 2.96 -0.09
N ASN A 76 17.13 2.04 0.64
CA ASN A 76 15.68 1.93 0.75
C ASN A 76 15.08 3.07 1.59
N ASN A 77 13.78 3.31 1.44
CA ASN A 77 13.10 4.35 2.21
C ASN A 77 13.08 4.00 3.71
N PRO A 78 13.73 4.79 4.60
CA PRO A 78 13.68 4.55 6.05
C PRO A 78 12.27 4.76 6.62
N LEU A 79 11.39 5.46 5.89
CA LEU A 79 10.00 5.70 6.27
C LEU A 79 9.01 4.72 5.63
N ALA A 80 9.48 3.66 4.94
CA ALA A 80 8.61 2.72 4.24
C ALA A 80 7.53 2.11 5.14
N VAL A 81 7.88 1.72 6.37
CA VAL A 81 6.93 1.11 7.33
C VAL A 81 5.81 2.08 7.69
N TYR A 82 6.13 3.36 7.90
CA TYR A 82 5.10 4.38 8.16
C TYR A 82 4.20 4.56 6.95
N PHE A 83 4.75 4.55 5.74
CA PHE A 83 3.97 4.67 4.51
C PHE A 83 3.03 3.47 4.31
N ILE A 84 3.47 2.25 4.61
CA ILE A 84 2.61 1.05 4.63
C ILE A 84 1.46 1.23 5.61
N GLY A 85 1.74 1.70 6.83
CA GLY A 85 0.71 2.01 7.82
C GLY A 85 -0.31 3.03 7.31
N ILE A 86 0.15 4.06 6.59
CA ILE A 86 -0.70 5.07 5.97
C ILE A 86 -1.57 4.46 4.87
N ILE A 87 -1.02 3.61 4.00
CA ILE A 87 -1.79 2.92 2.95
C ILE A 87 -2.93 2.11 3.57
N ILE A 88 -2.63 1.32 4.60
CA ILE A 88 -3.63 0.51 5.31
C ILE A 88 -4.69 1.42 5.93
N LEU A 89 -4.27 2.49 6.62
CA LEU A 89 -5.17 3.46 7.22
C LEU A 89 -6.08 4.10 6.16
N MET A 90 -5.55 4.51 5.01
CA MET A 90 -6.31 5.11 3.91
C MET A 90 -7.39 4.17 3.37
N VAL A 91 -7.11 2.88 3.24
CA VAL A 91 -8.07 1.88 2.77
C VAL A 91 -9.14 1.61 3.83
N ILE A 92 -8.75 1.34 5.08
CA ILE A 92 -9.72 1.04 6.14
C ILE A 92 -10.62 2.26 6.41
N SER A 93 -10.03 3.45 6.45
CA SER A 93 -10.76 4.69 6.71
C SER A 93 -11.68 5.12 5.56
N SER A 94 -11.43 4.68 4.32
CA SER A 94 -12.37 4.93 3.21
C SER A 94 -13.75 4.29 3.42
N LEU A 95 -13.82 3.25 4.27
CA LEU A 95 -15.09 2.62 4.67
C LEU A 95 -15.88 3.48 5.65
N VAL A 96 -15.22 4.38 6.38
CA VAL A 96 -15.81 5.20 7.43
C VAL A 96 -15.59 6.67 7.10
N GLN A 97 -16.47 7.19 6.24
CA GLN A 97 -16.47 8.58 5.81
C GLN A 97 -17.02 9.47 6.93
N LYS A 98 -16.25 9.69 8.00
CA LYS A 98 -16.55 10.68 9.04
C LYS A 98 -15.56 11.85 8.92
N PRO A 99 -16.00 13.10 9.15
CA PRO A 99 -15.14 14.27 8.94
C PRO A 99 -13.87 14.23 9.81
N TRP A 100 -13.95 13.73 11.05
CA TRP A 100 -12.81 13.58 11.96
C TRP A 100 -11.77 12.58 11.43
N ILE A 101 -12.24 11.53 10.73
CA ILE A 101 -11.38 10.50 10.14
C ILE A 101 -10.67 11.09 8.92
N LEU A 102 -11.37 11.86 8.09
CA LEU A 102 -10.76 12.57 6.95
C LEU A 102 -9.68 13.56 7.41
N ILE A 103 -9.95 14.31 8.48
CA ILE A 103 -8.95 15.21 9.08
C ILE A 103 -7.74 14.42 9.59
N ALA A 104 -7.95 13.30 10.29
CA ALA A 104 -6.86 12.46 10.78
C ALA A 104 -6.00 11.92 9.63
N ARG A 105 -6.62 11.43 8.55
CA ARG A 105 -5.90 10.99 7.33
C ARG A 105 -5.00 12.10 6.79
N LEU A 106 -5.55 13.31 6.69
CA LEU A 106 -4.87 14.48 6.15
C LEU A 106 -3.68 14.89 7.01
N ILE A 107 -3.84 14.92 8.34
CA ILE A 107 -2.76 15.20 9.28
C ILE A 107 -1.63 14.17 9.14
N ILE A 108 -1.97 12.88 9.10
CA ILE A 108 -0.97 11.81 9.06
C ILE A 108 -0.18 11.85 7.75
N ILE A 109 -0.83 12.03 6.60
CA ILE A 109 -0.12 12.09 5.31
C ILE A 109 0.71 13.38 5.16
N VAL A 110 0.23 14.52 5.67
CA VAL A 110 1.01 15.77 5.69
C VAL A 110 2.24 15.59 6.58
N TYR A 111 2.07 14.98 7.75
CA TYR A 111 3.18 14.69 8.66
C TYR A 111 4.23 13.79 8.01
N TYR A 112 3.80 12.75 7.29
CA TYR A 112 4.70 11.90 6.51
C TYR A 112 5.46 12.69 5.43
N LEU A 113 4.78 13.55 4.67
CA LEU A 113 5.40 14.38 3.64
C LEU A 113 6.46 15.33 4.23
N ILE A 114 6.18 15.95 5.39
CA ILE A 114 7.14 16.79 6.11
C ILE A 114 8.40 16.00 6.44
N TRP A 115 8.26 14.78 6.96
CA TRP A 115 9.40 13.91 7.26
C TRP A 115 10.18 13.51 6.01
N MET A 116 9.51 13.20 4.90
CA MET A 116 10.16 12.92 3.61
C MET A 116 11.00 14.10 3.10
N ILE A 117 10.56 15.33 3.32
CA ILE A 117 11.32 16.55 2.95
C ILE A 117 12.46 16.79 3.95
N TYR A 118 12.23 16.53 5.24
CA TYR A 118 13.22 16.75 6.30
C TYR A 118 14.43 15.81 6.19
N LEU A 119 14.22 14.54 5.84
CA LEU A 119 15.28 13.53 5.76
C LEU A 119 16.51 13.92 4.90
N PRO A 120 16.37 14.37 3.64
CA PRO A 120 17.52 14.78 2.84
C PRO A 120 18.16 16.07 3.38
N ILE A 121 17.36 17.03 3.85
CA ILE A 121 17.85 18.30 4.41
C ILE A 121 18.71 18.04 5.66
N GLY A 122 18.26 17.13 6.53
CA GLY A 122 18.97 16.73 7.74
C GLY A 122 20.17 15.80 7.51
N ASN A 123 20.47 15.41 6.26
CA ASN A 123 21.44 14.36 5.94
C ASN A 123 21.17 13.03 6.69
N LEU A 124 19.89 12.69 6.88
CA LEU A 124 19.46 11.53 7.66
C LEU A 124 19.19 10.28 6.81
N ILE A 125 19.24 10.40 5.48
CA ILE A 125 19.03 9.26 4.56
C ILE A 125 20.22 8.30 4.60
N THR A 126 21.44 8.82 4.53
CA THR A 126 22.67 8.02 4.63
C THR A 126 23.83 8.90 5.07
N LYS A 127 24.78 8.28 5.79
CA LYS A 127 26.06 8.92 6.15
C LYS A 127 27.07 8.89 4.99
N ALA A 128 26.86 8.03 4.00
CA ALA A 128 27.73 7.93 2.82
C ALA A 128 27.50 9.15 1.91
N LYS A 129 28.53 9.98 1.75
CA LYS A 129 28.53 11.14 0.86
C LYS A 129 29.57 10.95 -0.25
N PRO A 130 29.32 11.41 -1.49
CA PRO A 130 28.07 11.99 -1.98
C PRO A 130 27.00 10.91 -2.25
N TYR A 131 25.73 11.29 -2.13
CA TYR A 131 24.61 10.45 -2.54
C TYR A 131 23.66 11.26 -3.43
N GLU A 132 22.95 10.56 -4.30
CA GLU A 132 21.95 11.12 -5.20
C GLU A 132 20.56 10.61 -4.81
N LEU A 133 19.56 11.47 -4.87
CA LEU A 133 18.16 11.07 -4.76
C LEU A 133 17.73 10.41 -6.07
N VAL A 134 16.98 9.32 -5.96
CA VAL A 134 16.48 8.56 -7.13
C VAL A 134 14.96 8.63 -7.23
N TYR A 135 14.40 8.08 -8.31
CA TYR A 135 12.97 8.15 -8.63
C TYR A 135 12.03 7.78 -7.47
N GLY A 136 12.39 6.78 -6.66
CA GLY A 136 11.55 6.38 -5.52
C GLY A 136 11.28 7.53 -4.54
N TYR A 137 12.23 8.44 -4.33
CA TYR A 137 12.04 9.62 -3.49
C TYR A 137 10.94 10.54 -4.02
N TYR A 138 11.04 10.90 -5.31
CA TYR A 138 10.09 11.80 -5.97
C TYR A 138 8.70 11.18 -6.09
N ILE A 139 8.62 9.87 -6.37
CA ILE A 139 7.35 9.14 -6.45
C ILE A 139 6.64 9.14 -5.09
N ASN A 140 7.36 8.94 -3.97
CA ASN A 140 6.78 9.03 -2.62
C ASN A 140 6.19 10.42 -2.34
N ILE A 141 6.86 11.49 -2.78
CA ILE A 141 6.35 12.87 -2.64
C ILE A 141 5.07 13.06 -3.45
N VAL A 142 5.09 12.69 -4.74
CA VAL A 142 3.94 12.86 -5.64
C VAL A 142 2.72 12.14 -5.09
N VAL A 143 2.87 10.88 -4.69
CA VAL A 143 1.74 10.12 -4.14
C VAL A 143 1.23 10.71 -2.84
N SER A 144 2.11 11.20 -1.97
CA SER A 144 1.67 11.89 -0.74
C SER A 144 0.85 13.15 -1.05
N ILE A 145 1.26 13.94 -2.04
CA ILE A 145 0.51 15.12 -2.50
C ILE A 145 -0.85 14.71 -3.08
N VAL A 146 -0.90 13.64 -3.89
CA VAL A 146 -2.16 13.14 -4.45
C VAL A 146 -3.11 12.68 -3.33
N TYR A 147 -2.62 11.96 -2.32
CA TYR A 147 -3.43 11.59 -1.16
C TYR A 147 -3.97 12.81 -0.40
N ILE A 148 -3.14 13.84 -0.18
CA ILE A 148 -3.57 15.08 0.45
C ILE A 148 -4.69 15.73 -0.35
N GLY A 149 -4.53 15.83 -1.67
CA GLY A 149 -5.53 16.40 -2.58
C GLY A 149 -6.85 15.63 -2.53
N LEU A 150 -6.80 14.30 -2.60
CA LEU A 150 -7.99 13.45 -2.53
C LEU A 150 -8.69 13.52 -1.18
N CYS A 151 -7.93 13.52 -0.07
CA CYS A 151 -8.51 13.68 1.27
C CYS A 151 -9.15 15.06 1.44
N GLY A 152 -8.50 16.13 0.94
CA GLY A 152 -9.04 17.49 0.97
C GLY A 152 -10.32 17.62 0.14
N PHE A 153 -10.34 17.00 -1.04
CA PHE A 153 -11.52 16.98 -1.90
C PHE A 153 -12.69 16.21 -1.28
N SER A 154 -12.41 15.03 -0.70
CA SER A 154 -13.40 14.24 0.07
C SER A 154 -13.99 15.07 1.22
N LEU A 155 -13.14 15.76 2.00
CA LEU A 155 -13.59 16.60 3.11
C LEU A 155 -14.45 17.80 2.66
N PHE A 156 -14.14 18.38 1.50
CA PHE A 156 -14.92 19.48 0.95
C PHE A 156 -16.29 19.02 0.46
N ASN A 157 -16.37 17.86 -0.20
CA ASN A 157 -17.62 17.31 -0.69
C ASN A 157 -18.56 16.87 0.44
N MET A 158 -18.04 16.34 1.55
CA MET A 158 -18.88 15.96 2.71
C MET A 158 -19.60 17.14 3.38
N ARG A 159 -19.16 18.39 3.16
CA ARG A 159 -19.75 19.59 3.78
C ARG A 159 -20.89 20.20 2.95
N ARG A 160 -21.17 19.67 1.76
CA ARG A 160 -22.30 20.05 0.92
C ARG A 160 -23.42 19.03 1.06
#